data_AF-X0ZHR3-F1
#
_entry.id   AF-X0ZHR3-F1
#
_cell.length_a   1.000
_cell.length_b   1.000
_cell.length_c   1.000
_cell.angle_alpha   90.00
_cell.angle_beta   90.00
_cell.angle_gamma   90.00
#
_symmetry.space_group_name_H-M   'P 1'
#
loop_
_entity.id
_entity.type
_entity.pdbx_description
1 polymer ?
#
loop_
_entity_poly.entity_id
_entity_poly.type
_entity_poly.pdbx_seq_one_letter_code
_entity_poly.pdbx_strand_id
1 'polypeptide(L)'
;FALITSKWHDGEYYWMPSAAAWEGAKGVLRVHWANIKPMLAKAVRENGVNVLERTMVVDLLTNNGTVVGATAVNTRTGEFIIIKAKAVVLATGLFSRLYDPETPLFWKYKFRSHWCPATISGDSYAAAYRAGAELANMEVAGWTTRMRDDLTISFGNFVRGDGIPAKQFTWDGEKTAYLPGPAVYNELEQEGKTPLYFSLEHLPDDFHKRMEIAFADERLVSFKIAEDRGFNPRKHRYDLMALRSPSMHMASGINTDEYFKATLPGLYAVGDCAAGFHNCGMATASALLLADDLQNLVSEAGEPVVDEAQVETQKKAALAPLAVKDGTEPMELECAIRYACERYVGFFKSEGNLRVVKPDVTAPCLPSLQDGIDVHLSQVQYVADFQGT
;
A
#
# COMPACT_ATOMS: atom_id res chain seq x y z
N PHE A 1 1.82 20.44 -22.45
CA PHE A 1 1.29 19.59 -21.36
C PHE A 1 -0.22 19.65 -21.38
N ALA A 2 -0.91 18.51 -21.53
CA ALA A 2 -2.35 18.46 -21.23
C ALA A 2 -2.53 18.97 -19.79
N LEU A 3 -3.41 19.94 -19.57
CA LEU A 3 -3.57 20.53 -18.25
C LEU A 3 -4.19 19.48 -17.31
N ILE A 4 -3.36 18.81 -16.51
CA ILE A 4 -3.86 17.96 -15.44
C ILE A 4 -4.40 18.90 -14.38
N THR A 5 -5.72 18.87 -14.20
CA THR A 5 -6.41 19.71 -13.23
C THR A 5 -7.13 18.84 -12.21
N SER A 6 -7.12 19.30 -10.95
CA SER A 6 -7.91 18.73 -9.87
C SER A 6 -9.34 19.30 -9.79
N LYS A 7 -9.73 20.13 -10.77
CA LYS A 7 -11.10 20.66 -10.90
C LYS A 7 -12.12 19.56 -11.07
N TRP A 8 -13.33 19.82 -10.57
CA TRP A 8 -14.47 18.94 -10.72
C TRP A 8 -15.11 19.09 -12.11
N HIS A 9 -16.11 18.25 -12.42
CA HIS A 9 -16.77 18.24 -13.72
C HIS A 9 -17.41 19.58 -14.14
N ASP A 10 -17.70 20.44 -13.18
CA ASP A 10 -18.21 21.81 -13.37
C ASP A 10 -17.11 22.86 -13.60
N GLY A 11 -15.83 22.47 -13.52
CA GLY A 11 -14.68 23.35 -13.71
C GLY A 11 -14.24 24.09 -12.44
N GLU A 12 -14.83 23.78 -11.28
CA GLU A 12 -14.56 24.47 -10.01
C GLU A 12 -13.62 23.69 -9.08
N TYR A 13 -13.02 24.43 -8.14
CA TYR A 13 -12.28 23.86 -7.02
C TYR A 13 -13.16 23.86 -5.76
N TYR A 14 -13.16 22.72 -5.06
CA TYR A 14 -13.94 22.59 -3.84
C TYR A 14 -13.03 22.62 -2.62
N TRP A 15 -13.30 23.55 -1.70
CA TRP A 15 -12.65 23.63 -0.40
C TRP A 15 -13.59 23.14 0.69
N MET A 16 -13.07 22.30 1.57
CA MET A 16 -13.80 21.84 2.76
C MET A 16 -13.13 22.38 4.01
N PRO A 17 -13.89 22.81 5.03
CA PRO A 17 -13.33 23.11 6.34
C PRO A 17 -12.52 21.90 6.83
N SER A 18 -11.32 22.13 7.35
CA SER A 18 -10.52 21.02 7.89
C SER A 18 -11.12 20.56 9.21
N ALA A 19 -11.38 19.27 9.36
CA ALA A 19 -11.67 18.69 10.68
C ALA A 19 -10.40 18.61 11.56
N ALA A 20 -9.21 18.84 10.97
CA ALA A 20 -7.92 18.90 11.67
C ALA A 20 -7.60 20.32 12.19
N ALA A 21 -8.52 20.91 12.95
CA ALA A 21 -8.35 22.23 13.57
C ALA A 21 -7.12 22.35 14.50
N TRP A 22 -6.51 21.22 14.89
CA TRP A 22 -5.33 21.15 15.76
C TRP A 22 -4.00 21.53 15.08
N GLU A 23 -3.97 21.68 13.74
CA GLU A 23 -2.79 22.15 12.98
C GLU A 23 -2.98 23.58 12.41
N GLY A 24 -4.05 24.29 12.79
CA GLY A 24 -4.32 25.64 12.26
C GLY A 24 -4.76 25.67 10.78
N ALA A 25 -4.97 24.50 10.16
CA ALA A 25 -5.45 24.39 8.79
C ALA A 25 -6.89 24.92 8.65
N LYS A 26 -7.09 25.94 7.79
CA LYS A 26 -8.41 26.57 7.57
C LYS A 26 -9.31 25.80 6.60
N GLY A 27 -8.73 24.89 5.80
CA GLY A 27 -9.48 24.07 4.85
C GLY A 27 -8.60 23.07 4.10
N VAL A 28 -9.23 22.10 3.44
CA VAL A 28 -8.62 21.07 2.60
C VAL A 28 -9.15 21.23 1.18
N LEU A 29 -8.25 21.27 0.19
CA LEU A 29 -8.62 21.24 -1.23
C LEU A 29 -9.08 19.84 -1.60
N ARG A 30 -10.27 19.74 -2.18
CA ARG A 30 -10.82 18.49 -2.71
C ARG A 30 -10.39 18.31 -4.15
N VAL A 31 -9.50 17.34 -4.34
CA VAL A 31 -9.14 16.83 -5.66
C VAL A 31 -10.23 15.87 -6.13
N HIS A 32 -10.63 15.98 -7.41
CA HIS A 32 -11.52 15.02 -8.03
C HIS A 32 -10.74 13.77 -8.46
N TRP A 33 -10.60 12.81 -7.54
CA TRP A 33 -9.72 11.66 -7.69
C TRP A 33 -10.18 10.67 -8.75
N ALA A 34 -11.47 10.57 -9.04
CA ALA A 34 -12.00 9.70 -10.09
C ALA A 34 -11.41 10.02 -11.48
N ASN A 35 -11.09 11.30 -11.75
CA ASN A 35 -10.58 11.73 -13.06
C ASN A 35 -9.06 11.79 -13.17
N ILE A 36 -8.33 11.80 -12.05
CA ILE A 36 -6.87 12.03 -12.10
C ILE A 36 -6.13 10.92 -12.85
N LYS A 37 -6.49 9.65 -12.62
CA LYS A 37 -5.85 8.49 -13.27
C LYS A 37 -6.14 8.46 -14.78
N PRO A 38 -7.39 8.62 -15.25
CA PRO A 38 -7.68 8.79 -16.67
C PRO A 38 -6.91 9.95 -17.32
N MET A 39 -6.80 11.09 -16.64
CA MET A 39 -6.09 12.27 -17.15
C MET A 39 -4.58 12.03 -17.25
N LEU A 40 -3.97 11.41 -16.24
CA LEU A 40 -2.58 10.98 -16.27
C LEU A 40 -2.32 9.97 -17.40
N ALA A 41 -3.18 8.96 -17.52
CA ALA A 41 -3.06 7.95 -18.58
C ALA A 41 -3.16 8.57 -19.98
N LYS A 42 -4.04 9.55 -20.17
CA LYS A 42 -4.13 10.33 -21.41
C LYS A 42 -2.83 11.10 -21.67
N ALA A 43 -2.32 11.84 -20.67
CA ALA A 43 -1.10 12.61 -20.80
C ALA A 43 0.11 11.71 -21.14
N VAL A 44 0.25 10.54 -20.49
CA VAL A 44 1.31 9.56 -20.80
C VAL A 44 1.25 9.13 -22.27
N ARG A 45 0.06 8.81 -22.79
CA ARG A 45 -0.12 8.41 -24.19
C ARG A 45 0.18 9.54 -25.17
N GLU A 46 -0.26 10.77 -24.88
CA GLU A 46 -0.02 11.94 -25.72
C GLU A 46 1.45 12.36 -25.79
N ASN A 47 2.25 12.04 -24.76
CA ASN A 47 3.70 12.28 -24.75
C ASN A 47 4.52 11.15 -25.39
N GLY A 48 3.89 10.16 -26.02
CA GLY A 48 4.59 9.09 -26.73
C GLY A 48 5.38 8.13 -25.83
N VAL A 49 5.03 8.05 -24.55
CA VAL A 49 5.67 7.10 -23.62
C VAL A 49 5.35 5.66 -24.07
N ASN A 50 6.36 4.80 -24.11
CA ASN A 50 6.16 3.38 -24.41
C ASN A 50 5.56 2.66 -23.18
N VAL A 51 4.27 2.33 -23.26
CA VAL A 51 3.55 1.66 -22.16
C VAL A 51 3.44 0.16 -22.43
N LEU A 52 4.10 -0.63 -21.59
CA LEU A 52 3.99 -2.09 -21.58
C LEU A 52 2.86 -2.53 -20.63
N GLU A 53 1.62 -2.59 -21.13
CA GLU A 53 0.49 -3.04 -20.32
C GLU A 53 0.52 -4.55 -20.04
N ARG A 54 -0.04 -4.95 -18.90
CA ARG A 54 -0.14 -6.36 -18.45
C ARG A 54 1.22 -7.06 -18.31
N THR A 55 2.27 -6.28 -18.04
CA THR A 55 3.63 -6.77 -17.86
C THR A 55 3.99 -6.71 -16.40
N MET A 56 4.27 -7.87 -15.80
CA MET A 56 4.73 -7.96 -14.42
C MET A 56 6.25 -8.07 -14.39
N VAL A 57 6.90 -7.19 -13.64
CA VAL A 57 8.35 -7.26 -13.40
C VAL A 57 8.65 -8.54 -12.63
N VAL A 58 9.68 -9.27 -13.07
CA VAL A 58 10.20 -10.46 -12.38
C VAL A 58 11.23 -10.01 -11.35
N ASP A 59 12.27 -9.30 -11.80
CA ASP A 59 13.30 -8.73 -10.93
C ASP A 59 14.11 -7.61 -11.63
N LEU A 60 14.94 -6.92 -10.85
CA LEU A 60 15.91 -5.93 -11.35
C LEU A 60 17.13 -6.61 -11.97
N LEU A 61 17.72 -5.98 -12.98
CA LEU A 61 19.00 -6.38 -13.56
C LEU A 61 20.11 -5.50 -13.01
N THR A 62 21.23 -6.11 -12.64
CA THR A 62 22.38 -5.43 -12.05
C THR A 62 23.67 -5.76 -12.78
N ASN A 63 24.59 -4.81 -12.81
CA ASN A 63 25.95 -5.02 -13.30
C ASN A 63 26.90 -4.16 -12.48
N ASN A 64 27.95 -4.77 -11.92
CA ASN A 64 28.93 -4.09 -11.05
C ASN A 64 28.28 -3.23 -9.94
N GLY A 65 27.24 -3.75 -9.30
CA GLY A 65 26.53 -3.06 -8.21
C GLY A 65 25.65 -1.89 -8.67
N THR A 66 25.38 -1.73 -9.96
CA THR A 66 24.48 -0.71 -10.51
C THR A 66 23.26 -1.39 -11.14
N VAL A 67 22.06 -0.83 -10.93
CA VAL A 67 20.85 -1.28 -11.63
C VAL A 67 20.89 -0.79 -13.08
N VAL A 68 20.73 -1.73 -14.02
CA VAL A 68 20.85 -1.50 -15.47
C VAL A 68 19.57 -1.86 -16.23
N GLY A 69 18.49 -2.16 -15.51
CA GLY A 69 17.23 -2.57 -16.12
C GLY A 69 16.40 -3.49 -15.23
N ALA A 70 15.51 -4.23 -15.89
CA ALA A 70 14.66 -5.23 -15.26
C ALA A 70 14.28 -6.33 -16.26
N THR A 71 13.89 -7.49 -15.75
CA THR A 71 13.17 -8.49 -16.54
C THR A 71 11.70 -8.50 -16.19
N ALA A 72 10.86 -8.92 -17.13
CA ALA A 72 9.43 -8.95 -16.94
C ALA A 72 8.75 -10.07 -17.74
N VAL A 73 7.52 -10.41 -17.39
CA VAL A 73 6.68 -11.32 -18.15
C VAL A 73 5.37 -10.63 -18.51
N ASN A 74 5.00 -10.69 -19.79
CA ASN A 74 3.67 -10.30 -20.21
C ASN A 74 2.66 -11.36 -19.73
N THR A 75 1.81 -10.98 -18.78
CA THR A 75 0.83 -11.89 -18.14
C THR A 75 -0.29 -12.36 -19.08
N ARG A 76 -0.40 -11.79 -20.28
CA ARG A 76 -1.37 -12.20 -21.29
C ARG A 76 -0.76 -13.14 -22.33
N THR A 77 0.44 -12.84 -22.81
CA THR A 77 1.09 -13.59 -23.91
C THR A 77 2.10 -14.62 -23.41
N GLY A 78 2.59 -14.50 -22.17
CA GLY A 78 3.69 -15.30 -21.63
C GLY A 78 5.07 -14.87 -22.14
N GLU A 79 5.15 -13.77 -22.88
CA GLU A 79 6.42 -13.25 -23.40
C GLU A 79 7.34 -12.80 -22.26
N PHE A 80 8.58 -13.29 -22.26
CA PHE A 80 9.63 -12.84 -21.35
C PHE A 80 10.37 -11.65 -21.98
N ILE A 81 10.45 -10.55 -21.23
CA ILE A 81 10.89 -9.25 -21.71
C ILE A 81 12.13 -8.83 -20.93
N ILE A 82 13.13 -8.30 -21.64
CA ILE A 82 14.33 -7.70 -21.06
C ILE A 82 14.26 -6.20 -21.31
N ILE A 83 14.26 -5.42 -20.23
CA ILE A 83 14.21 -3.95 -20.28
C ILE A 83 15.57 -3.43 -19.87
N LYS A 84 16.29 -2.79 -20.79
CA LYS A 84 17.55 -2.10 -20.49
C LYS A 84 17.24 -0.64 -20.17
N ALA A 85 17.80 -0.13 -19.07
CA ALA A 85 17.56 1.25 -18.66
C ALA A 85 18.79 1.83 -17.96
N LYS A 86 19.05 3.11 -18.22
CA LYS A 86 20.08 3.89 -17.53
C LYS A 86 19.68 4.27 -16.10
N ALA A 87 18.38 4.37 -15.86
CA ALA A 87 17.78 4.66 -14.57
C ALA A 87 16.46 3.89 -14.46
N VAL A 88 16.21 3.28 -13.30
CA VAL A 88 14.98 2.55 -12.99
C VAL A 88 14.27 3.23 -11.83
N VAL A 89 13.03 3.66 -12.05
CA VAL A 89 12.19 4.29 -11.01
C VAL A 89 11.10 3.32 -10.59
N LEU A 90 11.06 2.97 -9.30
CA LEU A 90 10.01 2.17 -8.69
C LEU A 90 8.90 3.09 -8.18
N ALA A 91 7.65 2.80 -8.58
CA ALA A 91 6.45 3.57 -8.23
C ALA A 91 5.22 2.62 -8.08
N THR A 92 5.41 1.52 -7.36
CA THR A 92 4.56 0.31 -7.39
C THR A 92 3.53 0.23 -6.26
N GLY A 93 3.50 1.21 -5.35
CA GLY A 93 2.60 1.22 -4.19
C GLY A 93 3.16 0.43 -3.00
N LEU A 94 2.27 0.03 -2.09
CA LEU A 94 2.61 -0.62 -0.80
C LEU A 94 2.83 -2.16 -0.93
N PHE A 95 2.79 -2.87 0.21
CA PHE A 95 2.89 -4.33 0.31
C PHE A 95 1.83 -4.99 1.24
N SER A 96 0.66 -4.38 1.39
CA SER A 96 -0.37 -4.81 2.35
C SER A 96 -0.98 -6.19 2.08
N ARG A 97 -0.79 -6.78 0.89
CA ARG A 97 -1.28 -8.13 0.54
C ARG A 97 -0.63 -9.23 1.37
N LEU A 98 0.41 -8.90 2.14
CA LEU A 98 0.98 -9.77 3.19
C LEU A 98 0.04 -10.00 4.37
N TYR A 99 -1.09 -9.30 4.47
CA TYR A 99 -2.04 -9.46 5.57
C TYR A 99 -3.44 -9.81 5.06
N ASP A 100 -4.26 -10.36 5.96
CA ASP A 100 -5.65 -10.68 5.62
C ASP A 100 -6.52 -9.42 5.51
N PRO A 101 -7.47 -9.39 4.55
CA PRO A 101 -8.41 -8.30 4.42
C PRO A 101 -9.40 -8.27 5.60
N GLU A 102 -9.92 -7.08 5.89
CA GLU A 102 -10.76 -6.82 7.06
C GLU A 102 -12.13 -7.51 7.01
N THR A 103 -12.65 -7.73 5.79
CA THR A 103 -13.95 -8.36 5.58
C THR A 103 -13.78 -9.85 5.31
N PRO A 104 -14.54 -10.73 6.00
CA PRO A 104 -14.48 -12.17 5.77
C PRO A 104 -15.13 -12.48 4.42
N LEU A 105 -14.34 -12.45 3.35
CA LEU A 105 -14.76 -12.95 2.06
C LEU A 105 -14.03 -14.24 1.76
N PHE A 106 -14.78 -15.18 1.19
CA PHE A 106 -14.28 -16.48 0.74
C PHE A 106 -12.97 -16.32 -0.04
N TRP A 107 -12.01 -17.19 0.28
CA TRP A 107 -10.63 -17.44 -0.18
C TRP A 107 -10.19 -17.06 -1.62
N LYS A 108 -11.08 -16.56 -2.49
CA LYS A 108 -10.79 -16.21 -3.89
C LYS A 108 -10.84 -14.72 -4.23
N TYR A 109 -11.42 -13.86 -3.40
CA TYR A 109 -11.54 -12.44 -3.75
C TYR A 109 -10.35 -11.60 -3.24
N LYS A 110 -9.32 -11.54 -4.08
CA LYS A 110 -8.05 -10.80 -3.90
C LYS A 110 -8.18 -9.26 -3.87
N PHE A 111 -9.38 -8.71 -4.04
CA PHE A 111 -9.61 -7.31 -4.42
C PHE A 111 -10.03 -6.38 -3.27
N ARG A 112 -9.98 -6.82 -2.00
CA ARG A 112 -10.61 -6.07 -0.90
C ARG A 112 -9.76 -5.92 0.36
N SER A 113 -8.45 -5.69 0.22
CA SER A 113 -7.72 -5.00 1.27
C SER A 113 -8.05 -3.53 1.18
N HIS A 114 -8.37 -2.90 2.31
CA HIS A 114 -8.39 -1.45 2.38
C HIS A 114 -7.05 -0.90 1.86
N TRP A 115 -7.04 0.27 1.22
CA TRP A 115 -5.88 0.88 0.55
C TRP A 115 -5.37 0.22 -0.73
N CYS A 116 -5.73 -1.03 -1.01
CA CYS A 116 -4.82 -1.87 -1.77
C CYS A 116 -5.54 -2.82 -2.73
N PRO A 117 -5.53 -2.57 -4.05
CA PRO A 117 -5.92 -3.59 -5.02
C PRO A 117 -5.04 -4.84 -4.88
N ALA A 118 -5.48 -5.94 -5.51
CA ALA A 118 -4.79 -7.24 -5.52
C ALA A 118 -3.30 -7.19 -5.93
N THR A 119 -2.84 -6.06 -6.49
CA THR A 119 -1.49 -5.84 -7.02
C THR A 119 -0.50 -5.27 -6.01
N ILE A 120 -0.91 -5.00 -4.76
CA ILE A 120 -0.05 -4.44 -3.71
C ILE A 120 0.67 -5.58 -2.96
N SER A 121 1.47 -6.36 -3.68
CA SER A 121 2.20 -7.54 -3.17
C SER A 121 3.61 -7.25 -2.70
N GLY A 122 4.10 -6.01 -2.81
CA GLY A 122 5.46 -5.67 -2.42
C GLY A 122 6.55 -6.14 -3.38
N ASP A 123 6.19 -6.46 -4.63
CA ASP A 123 7.10 -7.05 -5.63
C ASP A 123 8.39 -6.22 -5.81
N SER A 124 8.24 -4.89 -5.84
CA SER A 124 9.37 -3.96 -5.98
C SER A 124 10.27 -3.90 -4.75
N TYR A 125 9.71 -4.07 -3.55
CA TYR A 125 10.49 -4.09 -2.30
C TYR A 125 11.36 -5.34 -2.30
N ALA A 126 10.76 -6.47 -2.68
CA ALA A 126 11.46 -7.73 -2.78
C ALA A 126 12.53 -7.71 -3.89
N ALA A 127 12.23 -7.12 -5.05
CA ALA A 127 13.20 -6.95 -6.15
C ALA A 127 14.36 -6.01 -5.76
N ALA A 128 14.07 -4.87 -5.14
CA ALA A 128 15.09 -3.94 -4.65
C ALA A 128 15.99 -4.61 -3.60
N TYR A 129 15.40 -5.31 -2.63
CA TYR A 129 16.14 -6.03 -1.59
C TYR A 129 17.04 -7.13 -2.17
N ARG A 130 16.52 -7.96 -3.10
CA ARG A 130 17.33 -9.00 -3.77
C ARG A 130 18.45 -8.43 -4.63
N ALA A 131 18.25 -7.24 -5.20
CA ALA A 131 19.30 -6.52 -5.94
C ALA A 131 20.39 -5.91 -5.03
N GLY A 132 20.16 -5.86 -3.71
CA GLY A 132 21.09 -5.31 -2.72
C GLY A 132 20.78 -3.89 -2.26
N ALA A 133 19.60 -3.34 -2.59
CA ALA A 133 19.14 -2.07 -2.04
C ALA A 133 18.65 -2.24 -0.59
N GLU A 134 18.80 -1.21 0.21
CA GLU A 134 18.33 -1.19 1.59
C GLU A 134 16.83 -0.89 1.66
N LEU A 135 16.16 -1.51 2.62
CA LEU A 135 14.78 -1.15 3.01
C LEU A 135 14.81 -0.51 4.40
N ALA A 136 13.91 0.42 4.65
CA ALA A 136 13.78 1.10 5.94
C ALA A 136 12.40 0.88 6.55
N ASN A 137 12.35 0.82 7.88
CA ASN A 137 11.14 0.83 8.70
C ASN A 137 10.09 -0.23 8.31
N MET A 138 10.51 -1.39 7.79
CA MET A 138 9.58 -2.44 7.32
C MET A 138 8.68 -3.00 8.44
N GLU A 139 9.11 -2.84 9.69
CA GLU A 139 8.35 -3.16 10.89
C GLU A 139 7.34 -2.07 11.27
N VAL A 140 7.48 -0.84 10.78
CA VAL A 140 6.62 0.29 11.19
C VAL A 140 5.28 0.20 10.50
N ALA A 141 4.23 0.24 11.32
CA ALA A 141 2.86 0.04 10.92
C ALA A 141 1.96 1.14 11.50
N GLY A 142 1.02 1.64 10.71
CA GLY A 142 -0.06 2.50 11.17
C GLY A 142 -1.25 1.70 11.72
N TRP A 143 -2.04 2.35 12.56
CA TRP A 143 -3.29 1.82 13.11
C TRP A 143 -4.40 2.86 12.99
N THR A 144 -5.61 2.40 12.70
CA THR A 144 -6.81 3.22 12.70
C THR A 144 -8.05 2.35 12.94
N THR A 145 -9.19 2.97 13.24
CA THR A 145 -10.49 2.27 13.14
C THR A 145 -10.95 2.23 11.68
N ARG A 146 -12.02 1.50 11.36
CA ARG A 146 -12.56 1.32 10.00
C ARG A 146 -14.03 1.09 10.00
N MET A 147 -14.75 1.58 8.99
CA MET A 147 -16.15 1.20 8.84
C MET A 147 -16.28 -0.28 8.52
N ARG A 148 -17.16 -0.96 9.24
CA ARG A 148 -17.52 -2.33 8.93
C ARG A 148 -18.12 -2.42 7.54
N ASP A 149 -17.70 -3.43 6.79
CA ASP A 149 -18.15 -3.73 5.42
C ASP A 149 -17.85 -2.65 4.36
N ASP A 150 -16.99 -1.66 4.65
CA ASP A 150 -16.52 -0.71 3.63
C ASP A 150 -15.58 -1.41 2.64
N LEU A 151 -15.96 -1.40 1.36
CA LEU A 151 -15.25 -2.14 0.30
C LEU A 151 -14.35 -1.26 -0.57
N THR A 152 -14.02 -0.05 -0.10
CA THR A 152 -13.34 1.00 -0.88
C THR A 152 -11.86 1.16 -0.50
N ILE A 153 -11.11 1.97 -1.27
CA ILE A 153 -9.63 2.07 -1.24
C ILE A 153 -9.15 3.41 -0.59
N SER A 154 -9.99 4.12 0.17
CA SER A 154 -9.74 5.54 0.49
C SER A 154 -9.14 5.83 1.89
N PHE A 155 -8.19 6.77 1.96
CA PHE A 155 -7.62 7.28 3.23
C PHE A 155 -8.72 7.78 4.16
N GLY A 156 -8.73 7.21 5.36
CA GLY A 156 -9.55 7.69 6.46
C GLY A 156 -10.95 7.10 6.42
N ASN A 157 -11.37 6.66 7.59
CA ASN A 157 -12.78 6.62 7.88
C ASN A 157 -13.25 8.03 7.68
N PHE A 158 -14.32 8.16 6.90
CA PHE A 158 -15.37 9.13 7.07
C PHE A 158 -14.95 10.18 8.09
N VAL A 159 -14.58 11.36 7.59
CA VAL A 159 -14.65 12.64 8.32
C VAL A 159 -13.35 13.43 8.60
N ARG A 160 -12.19 12.85 8.96
CA ARG A 160 -10.98 13.67 9.27
C ARG A 160 -10.39 14.37 8.05
N GLY A 161 -10.00 13.59 7.03
CA GLY A 161 -9.42 14.11 5.79
C GLY A 161 -10.47 14.76 4.89
N ASP A 162 -11.72 14.37 5.10
CA ASP A 162 -12.86 14.86 4.33
C ASP A 162 -13.53 16.10 4.95
N GLY A 163 -13.09 16.61 6.10
CA GLY A 163 -13.65 17.84 6.69
C GLY A 163 -15.09 17.72 7.21
N ILE A 164 -15.56 16.50 7.46
CA ILE A 164 -16.87 16.25 8.03
C ILE A 164 -16.69 16.20 9.57
N PRO A 165 -17.64 16.64 10.42
CA PRO A 165 -17.48 16.57 11.86
C PRO A 165 -18.36 15.47 12.47
N ALA A 166 -18.04 14.19 12.20
CA ALA A 166 -18.74 13.08 12.87
C ALA A 166 -18.49 13.10 14.38
N LYS A 167 -19.46 12.57 15.11
CA LYS A 167 -19.28 12.22 16.53
C LYS A 167 -19.04 10.72 16.63
N GLN A 168 -18.18 10.32 17.56
CA GLN A 168 -17.89 8.92 17.84
C GLN A 168 -18.56 8.47 19.13
N PHE A 169 -19.12 7.26 19.11
CA PHE A 169 -19.81 6.65 20.26
C PHE A 169 -19.37 5.21 20.46
N THR A 170 -19.47 4.72 21.69
CA THR A 170 -19.48 3.29 22.04
C THR A 170 -20.85 2.67 21.75
N TRP A 171 -20.99 1.35 21.86
CA TRP A 171 -22.25 0.67 21.58
C TRP A 171 -23.39 1.04 22.54
N ASP A 172 -23.06 1.38 23.78
CA ASP A 172 -24.00 1.84 24.81
C ASP A 172 -24.32 3.33 24.70
N GLY A 173 -23.73 4.04 23.72
CA GLY A 173 -24.02 5.43 23.41
C GLY A 173 -23.18 6.46 24.15
N GLU A 174 -22.17 6.05 24.93
CA GLU A 174 -21.19 6.97 25.51
C GLU A 174 -20.38 7.65 24.41
N LYS A 175 -20.24 8.97 24.49
CA LYS A 175 -19.41 9.73 23.54
C LYS A 175 -17.94 9.50 23.88
N THR A 176 -17.16 9.06 22.90
CA THR A 176 -15.72 8.84 23.06
C THR A 176 -14.89 9.88 22.30
N ALA A 177 -13.58 9.86 22.50
CA ALA A 177 -12.65 10.62 21.71
C ALA A 177 -12.73 10.18 20.23
N TYR A 178 -12.58 11.16 19.35
CA TYR A 178 -12.57 10.93 17.92
C TYR A 178 -11.24 10.28 17.50
N LEU A 179 -11.30 9.10 16.84
CA LEU A 179 -10.16 8.24 16.48
C LEU A 179 -9.29 7.86 17.70
N PRO A 180 -9.72 6.90 18.53
CA PRO A 180 -8.88 6.41 19.62
C PRO A 180 -7.55 5.92 19.07
N GLY A 181 -6.46 6.08 19.82
CA GLY A 181 -5.25 5.33 19.53
C GLY A 181 -5.45 3.83 19.83
N PRO A 182 -4.53 2.96 19.39
CA PRO A 182 -4.62 1.52 19.64
C PRO A 182 -4.75 1.16 21.13
N ALA A 183 -4.06 1.90 22.01
CA ALA A 183 -4.16 1.70 23.46
C ALA A 183 -5.58 1.97 23.98
N VAL A 184 -6.15 3.13 23.63
CA VAL A 184 -7.51 3.52 24.02
C VAL A 184 -8.55 2.56 23.44
N TYR A 185 -8.38 2.12 22.19
CA TYR A 185 -9.27 1.12 21.60
C TYR A 185 -9.23 -0.20 22.38
N ASN A 186 -8.03 -0.67 22.76
CA ASN A 186 -7.87 -1.91 23.52
C ASN A 186 -8.47 -1.82 24.93
N GLU A 187 -8.37 -0.68 25.60
CA GLU A 187 -9.07 -0.42 26.87
C GLU A 187 -10.59 -0.51 26.69
N LEU A 188 -11.16 0.16 25.68
CA LEU A 188 -12.58 0.09 25.38
C LEU A 188 -13.05 -1.34 25.05
N GLU A 189 -12.23 -2.13 24.36
CA GLU A 189 -12.53 -3.54 24.08
C GLU A 189 -12.55 -4.37 25.37
N GLN A 190 -11.58 -4.17 26.27
CA GLN A 190 -11.51 -4.85 27.58
C GLN A 190 -12.67 -4.48 28.50
N GLU A 191 -13.12 -3.23 28.43
CA GLU A 191 -14.32 -2.75 29.13
C GLU A 191 -15.64 -3.26 28.50
N GLY A 192 -15.57 -3.91 27.33
CA GLY A 192 -16.75 -4.35 26.59
C GLY A 192 -17.56 -3.20 26.00
N LYS A 193 -16.93 -2.07 25.67
CA LYS A 193 -17.54 -0.85 25.11
C LYS A 193 -17.48 -0.74 23.59
N THR A 194 -16.86 -1.71 22.91
CA THR A 194 -16.85 -1.84 21.44
C THR A 194 -18.06 -2.64 20.92
N PRO A 195 -18.43 -2.55 19.64
CA PRO A 195 -17.85 -1.74 18.57
C PRO A 195 -18.07 -0.24 18.79
N LEU A 196 -17.30 0.57 18.07
CA LEU A 196 -17.46 2.02 18.07
C LEU A 196 -18.32 2.44 16.89
N TYR A 197 -18.86 3.66 16.91
CA TYR A 197 -19.77 4.15 15.89
C TYR A 197 -19.47 5.58 15.48
N PHE A 198 -19.49 5.88 14.18
CA PHE A 198 -19.58 7.27 13.71
C PHE A 198 -21.03 7.66 13.43
N SER A 199 -21.48 8.73 14.08
CA SER A 199 -22.78 9.36 13.81
C SER A 199 -22.61 10.66 13.04
N LEU A 200 -23.47 10.82 12.05
CA LEU A 200 -23.67 12.04 11.27
C LEU A 200 -25.07 12.63 11.50
N GLU A 201 -25.88 12.03 12.36
CA GLU A 201 -27.30 12.37 12.56
C GLU A 201 -27.50 13.83 12.98
N HIS A 202 -26.53 14.40 13.70
CA HIS A 202 -26.56 15.79 14.17
C HIS A 202 -26.15 16.80 13.10
N LEU A 203 -25.69 16.36 11.93
CA LEU A 203 -25.16 17.24 10.91
C LEU A 203 -26.29 17.85 10.06
N PRO A 204 -26.17 19.13 9.68
CA PRO A 204 -27.10 19.74 8.75
C PRO A 204 -26.99 19.14 7.34
N ASP A 205 -28.01 19.41 6.51
CA ASP A 205 -28.14 18.86 5.15
C ASP A 205 -26.94 19.11 4.23
N ASP A 206 -26.25 20.21 4.43
CA ASP A 206 -25.08 20.58 3.62
C ASP A 206 -23.93 19.59 3.83
N PHE A 207 -23.68 19.11 5.06
CA PHE A 207 -22.67 18.09 5.33
C PHE A 207 -23.05 16.73 4.74
N HIS A 208 -24.33 16.37 4.75
CA HIS A 208 -24.79 15.14 4.11
C HIS A 208 -24.60 15.19 2.59
N LYS A 209 -24.87 16.33 1.94
CA LYS A 209 -24.58 16.53 0.51
C LYS A 209 -23.08 16.47 0.21
N ARG A 210 -22.25 17.10 1.05
CA ARG A 210 -20.78 17.06 0.92
C ARG A 210 -20.23 15.64 1.04
N MET A 211 -20.81 14.85 1.94
CA MET A 211 -20.50 13.43 2.07
C MET A 211 -20.85 12.68 0.79
N GLU A 212 -22.05 12.85 0.24
CA GLU A 212 -22.46 12.18 -1.00
C GLU A 212 -21.48 12.47 -2.15
N ILE A 213 -21.02 13.73 -2.26
CA ILE A 213 -20.00 14.14 -3.24
C ILE A 213 -18.65 13.45 -3.00
N ALA A 214 -18.15 13.47 -1.75
CA ALA A 214 -16.90 12.80 -1.38
C ALA A 214 -16.96 11.28 -1.62
N PHE A 215 -18.14 10.70 -1.46
CA PHE A 215 -18.38 9.28 -1.64
C PHE A 215 -18.49 8.88 -3.11
N ALA A 216 -19.13 9.71 -3.94
CA ALA A 216 -19.18 9.46 -5.37
C ALA A 216 -17.78 9.41 -6.02
N ASP A 217 -16.82 10.16 -5.49
CA ASP A 217 -15.47 10.27 -6.05
C ASP A 217 -14.58 9.05 -5.77
N GLU A 218 -14.56 8.56 -4.52
CA GLU A 218 -13.64 7.48 -4.12
C GLU A 218 -14.32 6.23 -3.55
N ARG A 219 -15.62 6.32 -3.22
CA ARG A 219 -16.33 5.34 -2.39
C ARG A 219 -17.71 4.94 -2.90
N LEU A 220 -17.96 5.10 -4.20
CA LEU A 220 -19.28 4.91 -4.81
C LEU A 220 -19.90 3.53 -4.50
N VAL A 221 -19.07 2.48 -4.49
CA VAL A 221 -19.49 1.11 -4.17
C VAL A 221 -20.03 1.00 -2.75
N SER A 222 -19.39 1.63 -1.77
CA SER A 222 -19.83 1.59 -0.37
C SER A 222 -21.16 2.31 -0.18
N PHE A 223 -21.37 3.44 -0.88
CA PHE A 223 -22.67 4.12 -0.85
C PHE A 223 -23.77 3.26 -1.44
N LYS A 224 -23.50 2.59 -2.57
CA LYS A 224 -24.51 1.76 -3.22
C LYS A 224 -24.90 0.54 -2.37
N ILE A 225 -23.93 -0.13 -1.77
CA ILE A 225 -24.18 -1.28 -0.87
C ILE A 225 -24.92 -0.84 0.39
N ALA A 226 -24.55 0.30 0.96
CA ALA A 226 -25.24 0.86 2.12
C ALA A 226 -26.71 1.18 1.78
N GLU A 227 -26.95 1.85 0.65
CA GLU A 227 -28.29 2.16 0.14
C GLU A 227 -29.12 0.89 -0.08
N ASP A 228 -28.58 -0.12 -0.76
CA ASP A 228 -29.28 -1.39 -1.04
C ASP A 228 -29.64 -2.16 0.24
N ARG A 229 -28.94 -1.90 1.36
CA ARG A 229 -29.23 -2.44 2.70
C ARG A 229 -30.15 -1.55 3.53
N GLY A 230 -30.67 -0.46 2.97
CA GLY A 230 -31.54 0.50 3.66
C GLY A 230 -30.79 1.38 4.66
N PHE A 231 -29.47 1.52 4.55
CA PHE A 231 -28.69 2.38 5.43
C PHE A 231 -28.92 3.86 5.09
N ASN A 232 -29.26 4.67 6.10
CA ASN A 232 -29.42 6.11 5.96
C ASN A 232 -28.48 6.82 6.94
N PRO A 233 -27.42 7.52 6.49
CA PRO A 233 -26.47 8.20 7.38
C PRO A 233 -27.08 9.33 8.22
N ARG A 234 -28.31 9.76 7.90
CA ARG A 234 -29.06 10.77 8.67
C ARG A 234 -29.78 10.18 9.88
N LYS A 235 -29.92 8.85 9.93
CA LYS A 235 -30.67 8.12 10.97
C LYS A 235 -29.87 6.99 11.59
N HIS A 236 -28.87 6.48 10.88
CA HIS A 236 -28.06 5.34 11.27
C HIS A 236 -26.61 5.77 11.46
N ARG A 237 -25.89 5.01 12.29
CA ARG A 237 -24.47 5.22 12.57
C ARG A 237 -23.64 4.18 11.85
N TYR A 238 -22.45 4.57 11.40
CA TYR A 238 -21.49 3.65 10.81
C TYR A 238 -20.79 2.86 11.92
N ASP A 239 -20.91 1.53 11.90
CA ASP A 239 -20.15 0.62 12.77
C ASP A 239 -18.65 0.69 12.43
N LEU A 240 -17.82 0.80 13.46
CA LEU A 240 -16.38 0.87 13.37
C LEU A 240 -15.71 -0.35 14.01
N MET A 241 -14.77 -0.94 13.29
CA MET A 241 -13.86 -1.99 13.77
C MET A 241 -12.42 -1.47 13.84
N ALA A 242 -11.57 -2.08 14.67
CA ALA A 242 -10.12 -1.88 14.55
C ALA A 242 -9.60 -2.44 13.21
N LEU A 243 -8.69 -1.72 12.58
CA LEU A 243 -7.91 -2.24 11.46
C LEU A 243 -7.07 -3.41 11.96
N ARG A 244 -7.36 -4.61 11.42
CA ARG A 244 -6.74 -5.88 11.81
C ARG A 244 -5.28 -5.96 11.38
N SER A 245 -5.05 -5.68 10.11
CA SER A 245 -3.74 -5.61 9.50
C SER A 245 -3.04 -4.30 9.83
N PRO A 246 -1.70 -4.28 10.00
CA PRO A 246 -0.88 -3.08 9.81
C PRO A 246 -0.88 -2.61 8.34
N SER A 247 -2.05 -2.46 7.72
CA SER A 247 -2.19 -2.16 6.29
C SER A 247 -1.73 -0.75 5.89
N MET A 248 -1.21 0.01 6.85
CA MET A 248 -0.72 1.38 6.68
C MET A 248 0.78 1.45 6.99
N HIS A 249 1.60 0.82 6.14
CA HIS A 249 3.06 0.88 6.18
C HIS A 249 3.60 2.21 5.61
N MET A 250 3.14 3.34 6.17
CA MET A 250 3.38 4.69 5.63
C MET A 250 4.80 5.22 5.82
N ALA A 251 5.62 4.54 6.62
CA ALA A 251 7.03 4.88 6.84
C ALA A 251 7.98 3.84 6.21
N SER A 252 7.44 2.69 5.78
CA SER A 252 8.20 1.55 5.28
C SER A 252 8.46 1.69 3.78
N GLY A 253 9.65 1.32 3.33
CA GLY A 253 9.98 1.50 1.92
C GLY A 253 11.39 1.13 1.56
N ILE A 254 11.67 1.29 0.27
CA ILE A 254 13.04 1.35 -0.24
C ILE A 254 13.70 2.59 0.37
N ASN A 255 14.87 2.40 0.98
CA ASN A 255 15.63 3.48 1.59
C ASN A 255 16.16 4.41 0.49
N THR A 256 15.82 5.69 0.56
CA THR A 256 16.22 6.69 -0.43
C THR A 256 16.77 7.96 0.23
N ASP A 257 17.66 8.64 -0.49
CA ASP A 257 18.11 10.00 -0.12
C ASP A 257 17.05 11.07 -0.44
N GLU A 258 17.37 12.35 -0.19
CA GLU A 258 16.49 13.49 -0.47
C GLU A 258 16.21 13.72 -1.97
N TYR A 259 16.94 13.04 -2.86
CA TYR A 259 16.75 13.06 -4.31
C TYR A 259 16.09 11.78 -4.83
N PHE A 260 15.50 10.97 -3.94
CA PHE A 260 14.79 9.72 -4.27
C PHE A 260 15.70 8.63 -4.86
N LYS A 261 17.02 8.73 -4.68
CA LYS A 261 17.98 7.71 -5.08
C LYS A 261 17.99 6.62 -4.03
N ALA A 262 17.83 5.37 -4.45
CA ALA A 262 18.04 4.24 -3.56
C ALA A 262 19.53 4.07 -3.25
N THR A 263 19.85 3.24 -2.25
CA THR A 263 21.26 2.96 -1.89
C THR A 263 22.05 2.25 -3.00
N LEU A 264 21.36 1.70 -4.01
CA LEU A 264 21.95 1.07 -5.17
C LEU A 264 21.96 2.05 -6.37
N PRO A 265 23.12 2.36 -6.97
CA PRO A 265 23.21 3.24 -8.14
C PRO A 265 22.30 2.81 -9.28
N GLY A 266 21.71 3.78 -9.98
CA GLY A 266 20.77 3.53 -11.09
C GLY A 266 19.34 3.18 -10.66
N LEU A 267 19.08 3.04 -9.35
CA LEU A 267 17.76 2.75 -8.80
C LEU A 267 17.19 3.95 -8.03
N TYR A 268 15.90 4.20 -8.23
CA TYR A 268 15.14 5.28 -7.61
C TYR A 268 13.79 4.74 -7.13
N ALA A 269 13.20 5.37 -6.12
CA ALA A 269 11.87 5.02 -5.65
C ALA A 269 11.06 6.27 -5.29
N VAL A 270 9.78 6.29 -5.68
CA VAL A 270 8.86 7.40 -5.41
C VAL A 270 7.49 6.89 -4.97
N GLY A 271 6.71 7.74 -4.30
CA GLY A 271 5.42 7.35 -3.73
C GLY A 271 5.55 6.29 -2.65
N ASP A 272 4.49 5.50 -2.43
CA ASP A 272 4.37 4.64 -1.26
C ASP A 272 5.43 3.51 -1.18
N CYS A 273 6.16 3.22 -2.27
CA CYS A 273 7.26 2.25 -2.22
C CYS A 273 8.58 2.81 -1.70
N ALA A 274 8.70 4.14 -1.56
CA ALA A 274 9.85 4.80 -0.96
C ALA A 274 9.62 5.04 0.54
N ALA A 275 10.66 4.87 1.35
CA ALA A 275 10.54 5.00 2.80
C ALA A 275 10.24 6.45 3.21
N GLY A 276 9.30 6.62 4.15
CA GLY A 276 8.90 7.95 4.64
C GLY A 276 7.93 8.72 3.72
N PHE A 277 7.58 8.17 2.57
CA PHE A 277 6.59 8.76 1.66
C PHE A 277 5.28 8.00 1.74
N HIS A 278 4.18 8.73 1.79
CA HIS A 278 2.85 8.13 1.81
C HIS A 278 1.87 9.03 1.07
N ASN A 279 0.78 8.45 0.56
CA ASN A 279 -0.33 9.14 -0.09
C ASN A 279 -0.05 9.69 -1.50
N CYS A 280 -1.14 9.91 -2.23
CA CYS A 280 -1.13 10.38 -3.62
C CYS A 280 -0.52 11.78 -3.80
N GLY A 281 -0.62 12.65 -2.79
CA GLY A 281 0.00 13.98 -2.78
C GLY A 281 1.53 13.87 -2.77
N MET A 282 2.09 13.08 -1.85
CA MET A 282 3.54 12.88 -1.81
C MET A 282 4.04 12.06 -2.99
N ALA A 283 3.27 11.09 -3.49
CA ALA A 283 3.61 10.36 -4.72
C ALA A 283 3.73 11.30 -5.93
N THR A 284 2.81 12.27 -6.06
CA THR A 284 2.86 13.26 -7.13
C THR A 284 4.03 14.22 -6.95
N ALA A 285 4.26 14.71 -5.72
CA ALA A 285 5.35 15.63 -5.43
C ALA A 285 6.73 14.99 -5.65
N SER A 286 6.95 13.77 -5.13
CA SER A 286 8.20 13.03 -5.30
C SER A 286 8.48 12.72 -6.76
N ALA A 287 7.48 12.30 -7.53
CA ALA A 287 7.64 12.06 -8.97
C ALA A 287 8.01 13.34 -9.74
N LEU A 288 7.42 14.49 -9.40
CA LEU A 288 7.76 15.76 -10.02
C LEU A 288 9.20 16.21 -9.70
N LEU A 289 9.59 16.12 -8.42
CA LEU A 289 10.95 16.47 -8.00
C LEU A 289 12.00 15.58 -8.67
N LEU A 290 11.78 14.27 -8.69
CA LEU A 290 12.69 13.35 -9.36
C LEU A 290 12.74 13.62 -10.87
N ALA A 291 11.61 13.95 -11.51
CA ALA A 291 11.58 14.18 -12.95
C ALA A 291 12.44 15.36 -13.39
N ASP A 292 12.53 16.42 -12.59
CA ASP A 292 13.38 17.59 -12.85
C ASP A 292 14.88 17.22 -12.84
N ASP A 293 15.27 16.27 -11.98
CA ASP A 293 16.66 15.82 -11.85
C ASP A 293 17.02 14.65 -12.79
N LEU A 294 16.03 13.84 -13.19
CA LEU A 294 16.24 12.59 -13.92
C LEU A 294 16.94 12.81 -15.27
N GLN A 295 16.70 13.94 -15.93
CA GLN A 295 17.35 14.26 -17.21
C GLN A 295 18.88 14.35 -17.06
N ASN A 296 19.35 15.00 -16.00
CA ASN A 296 20.79 15.14 -15.73
C ASN A 296 21.38 13.77 -15.39
N LEU A 297 20.71 13.02 -14.51
CA LEU A 297 21.13 11.68 -14.07
C LEU A 297 21.26 10.70 -15.24
N VAL A 298 20.30 10.70 -16.18
CA VAL A 298 20.33 9.85 -17.37
C VAL A 298 21.41 10.28 -18.36
N SER A 299 21.72 11.58 -18.44
CA SER A 299 22.76 12.10 -19.35
C SER A 299 24.18 11.70 -18.93
N GLU A 300 24.41 11.55 -17.62
CA GLU A 300 25.68 11.11 -17.04
C GLU A 300 25.84 9.59 -17.05
N ALA A 301 24.74 8.85 -17.18
CA ALA A 301 24.74 7.39 -17.17
C ALA A 301 25.27 6.79 -18.50
N GLY A 302 26.16 5.81 -18.37
CA GLY A 302 26.66 5.00 -19.48
C GLY A 302 25.58 4.09 -20.10
N GLU A 303 25.96 3.37 -21.17
CA GLU A 303 25.04 2.40 -21.79
C GLU A 303 24.84 1.18 -20.87
N PRO A 304 23.59 0.78 -20.58
CA PRO A 304 23.33 -0.37 -19.71
C PRO A 304 23.84 -1.68 -20.33
N VAL A 305 24.82 -2.29 -19.67
CA VAL A 305 25.32 -3.62 -20.01
C VAL A 305 24.65 -4.64 -19.09
N VAL A 306 23.86 -5.53 -19.69
CA VAL A 306 23.12 -6.59 -18.98
C VAL A 306 23.95 -7.86 -18.92
N ASP A 307 23.94 -8.51 -17.75
CA ASP A 307 24.47 -9.87 -17.59
C ASP A 307 23.46 -10.91 -18.11
N GLU A 308 23.82 -11.60 -19.19
CA GLU A 308 22.98 -12.64 -19.79
C GLU A 308 22.75 -13.83 -18.86
N ALA A 309 23.70 -14.16 -17.97
CA ALA A 309 23.52 -15.23 -17.00
C ALA A 309 22.46 -14.88 -15.95
N GLN A 310 22.41 -13.61 -15.52
CA GLN A 310 21.37 -13.10 -14.64
C GLN A 310 20.00 -13.16 -15.33
N VAL A 311 19.91 -12.77 -16.60
CA VAL A 311 18.68 -12.85 -17.40
C VAL A 311 18.14 -14.27 -17.46
N GLU A 312 18.98 -15.25 -17.80
CA GLU A 312 18.54 -16.66 -17.87
C GLU A 312 18.15 -17.22 -16.50
N THR A 313 18.82 -16.80 -15.43
CA THR A 313 18.44 -17.15 -14.05
C THR A 313 17.06 -16.62 -13.71
N GLN A 314 16.79 -15.35 -14.00
CA GLN A 314 15.49 -14.72 -13.74
C GLN A 314 14.37 -15.32 -14.61
N LYS A 315 14.66 -15.64 -15.87
CA LYS A 315 13.73 -16.33 -16.77
C LYS A 315 13.38 -17.72 -16.27
N LYS A 316 14.37 -18.50 -15.83
CA LYS A 316 14.15 -19.81 -15.23
C LYS A 316 13.29 -19.70 -13.97
N ALA A 317 13.56 -18.73 -13.10
CA ALA A 317 12.78 -18.49 -11.89
C ALA A 317 11.32 -18.11 -12.21
N ALA A 318 11.09 -17.26 -13.20
CA ALA A 318 9.74 -16.85 -13.61
C ALA A 318 8.89 -18.00 -14.16
N LEU A 319 9.53 -18.96 -14.85
CA LEU A 319 8.85 -20.10 -15.47
C LEU A 319 8.80 -21.34 -14.56
N ALA A 320 9.63 -21.40 -13.51
CA ALA A 320 9.72 -22.55 -12.61
C ALA A 320 8.37 -22.99 -12.02
N PRO A 321 7.45 -22.08 -11.62
CA PRO A 321 6.14 -22.49 -11.10
C PRO A 321 5.31 -23.31 -12.09
N LEU A 322 5.49 -23.13 -13.40
CA LEU A 322 4.75 -23.86 -14.43
C LEU A 322 5.18 -25.33 -14.57
N ALA A 323 6.35 -25.69 -14.02
CA ALA A 323 6.87 -27.06 -14.06
C ALA A 323 6.45 -27.89 -12.85
N VAL A 324 5.87 -27.26 -11.82
CA VAL A 324 5.42 -27.94 -10.60
C VAL A 324 4.15 -28.74 -10.90
N LYS A 325 4.20 -30.06 -10.72
CA LYS A 325 3.05 -30.97 -10.92
C LYS A 325 2.32 -31.31 -9.63
N ASP A 326 3.10 -31.56 -8.58
CA ASP A 326 2.63 -31.88 -7.24
C ASP A 326 3.33 -30.91 -6.28
N GLY A 327 2.60 -29.95 -5.71
CA GLY A 327 3.17 -28.92 -4.85
C GLY A 327 2.09 -28.03 -4.22
N THR A 328 2.53 -27.10 -3.37
CA THR A 328 1.64 -26.16 -2.69
C THR A 328 0.97 -25.22 -3.68
N GLU A 329 -0.35 -25.10 -3.62
CA GLU A 329 -1.08 -24.15 -4.45
C GLU A 329 -0.66 -22.72 -4.08
N PRO A 330 -0.48 -21.78 -5.03
CA PRO A 330 -0.06 -20.41 -4.73
C PRO A 330 -0.94 -19.71 -3.68
N MET A 331 -2.23 -20.04 -3.64
CA MET A 331 -3.14 -19.51 -2.64
C MET A 331 -2.90 -20.08 -1.24
N GLU A 332 -2.52 -21.36 -1.13
CA GLU A 332 -2.21 -21.97 0.17
C GLU A 332 -0.97 -21.31 0.78
N LEU A 333 0.06 -21.08 -0.04
CA LEU A 333 1.26 -20.34 0.37
C LEU A 333 0.94 -18.89 0.76
N GLU A 334 0.10 -18.21 -0.01
CA GLU A 334 -0.27 -16.83 0.30
C GLU A 334 -1.10 -16.73 1.59
N CYS A 335 -2.09 -17.62 1.78
CA CYS A 335 -2.87 -17.70 3.02
C CYS A 335 -1.98 -18.01 4.23
N ALA A 336 -0.98 -18.87 4.07
CA ALA A 336 0.01 -19.17 5.09
C ALA A 336 0.77 -17.92 5.56
N ILE A 337 1.30 -17.16 4.60
CA ILE A 337 2.05 -15.92 4.88
C ILE A 337 1.14 -14.93 5.58
N ARG A 338 -0.08 -14.71 5.06
CA ARG A 338 -1.04 -13.78 5.66
C ARG A 338 -1.42 -14.14 7.08
N TYR A 339 -1.67 -15.42 7.32
CA TYR A 339 -1.97 -15.91 8.65
C TYR A 339 -0.81 -15.65 9.62
N ALA A 340 0.43 -15.89 9.18
CA ALA A 340 1.61 -15.63 9.99
C ALA A 340 1.78 -14.13 10.28
N CYS A 341 1.70 -13.30 9.25
CA CYS A 341 1.79 -11.85 9.33
C CYS A 341 0.71 -11.28 10.27
N GLU A 342 -0.55 -11.69 10.12
CA GLU A 342 -1.67 -11.21 10.93
C GLU A 342 -1.52 -11.58 12.40
N ARG A 343 -1.14 -12.82 12.72
CA ARG A 343 -1.11 -13.31 14.10
C ARG A 343 0.13 -12.91 14.86
N TYR A 344 1.28 -12.86 14.18
CA TYR A 344 2.56 -12.73 14.84
C TYR A 344 3.26 -11.41 14.56
N VAL A 345 2.95 -10.78 13.43
CA VAL A 345 3.54 -9.50 12.96
C VAL A 345 2.44 -8.44 12.79
N GLY A 346 1.35 -8.59 13.54
CA GLY A 346 0.25 -7.62 13.59
C GLY A 346 0.66 -6.32 14.30
N PHE A 347 -0.32 -5.45 14.52
CA PHE A 347 -0.06 -4.17 15.18
C PHE A 347 0.46 -4.32 16.62
N PHE A 348 -0.16 -5.21 17.40
CA PHE A 348 0.30 -5.53 18.75
C PHE A 348 1.35 -6.64 18.67
N LYS A 349 2.59 -6.30 19.00
CA LYS A 349 3.74 -7.21 18.91
C LYS A 349 4.22 -7.62 20.29
N SER A 350 4.71 -8.84 20.38
CA SER A 350 5.44 -9.34 21.54
C SER A 350 6.65 -10.13 21.05
N GLU A 351 7.71 -10.16 21.85
CA GLU A 351 8.90 -10.95 21.53
C GLU A 351 8.56 -12.42 21.27
N GLY A 352 7.67 -13.00 22.08
CA GLY A 352 7.19 -14.37 21.91
C GLY A 352 6.56 -14.60 20.53
N ASN A 353 5.67 -13.71 20.09
CA ASN A 353 5.03 -13.81 18.78
C ASN A 353 6.05 -13.70 17.64
N LEU A 354 6.98 -12.73 17.72
CA LEU A 354 7.98 -12.52 16.68
C LEU A 354 8.96 -13.69 16.56
N ARG A 355 9.31 -14.35 17.67
CA ARG A 355 10.20 -15.53 17.67
C ARG A 355 9.58 -16.77 17.01
N VAL A 356 8.25 -16.86 16.90
CA VAL A 356 7.55 -17.97 16.22
C VAL A 356 7.73 -17.88 14.70
N VAL A 357 7.81 -16.66 14.17
CA VAL A 357 8.06 -16.38 12.74
C VAL A 357 9.56 -16.37 12.51
N LYS A 358 10.20 -17.55 12.47
CA LYS A 358 11.56 -17.68 11.93
C LYS A 358 11.48 -18.07 10.45
N PRO A 359 12.44 -17.62 9.61
CA PRO A 359 12.51 -18.01 8.19
C PRO A 359 12.47 -19.53 7.97
N ASP A 360 13.01 -20.27 8.94
CA ASP A 360 13.16 -21.73 8.90
C ASP A 360 11.92 -22.47 9.45
N VAL A 361 10.99 -21.75 10.08
CA VAL A 361 9.80 -22.31 10.73
C VAL A 361 8.58 -21.72 10.06
N THR A 362 8.23 -22.30 8.92
CA THR A 362 6.83 -22.48 8.59
C THR A 362 6.13 -23.03 9.83
N ALA A 363 5.16 -22.28 10.37
CA ALA A 363 4.36 -22.70 11.50
C ALA A 363 3.95 -24.18 11.35
N PRO A 364 3.83 -24.97 12.43
CA PRO A 364 3.50 -26.41 12.38
C PRO A 364 2.15 -26.75 11.71
N CYS A 365 1.41 -25.74 11.22
CA CYS A 365 0.18 -25.87 10.44
C CYS A 365 0.39 -25.71 8.93
N LEU A 366 1.63 -25.55 8.47
CA LEU A 366 2.00 -25.53 7.06
C LEU A 366 2.60 -26.89 6.72
N PRO A 367 2.05 -27.64 5.75
CA PRO A 367 2.75 -28.77 5.17
C PRO A 367 4.15 -28.28 4.79
N SER A 368 5.15 -28.95 5.37
CA SER A 368 6.56 -28.64 5.24
C SER A 368 6.92 -28.08 3.87
N LEU A 369 7.34 -26.81 3.82
CA LEU A 369 8.08 -26.23 2.68
C LEU A 369 9.50 -26.86 2.63
N GLN A 370 9.58 -28.19 2.64
CA GLN A 370 10.82 -28.96 2.65
C GLN A 370 11.48 -29.03 1.27
N ASP A 371 10.80 -28.59 0.21
CA ASP A 371 11.34 -28.60 -1.15
C ASP A 371 11.49 -27.17 -1.71
N GLY A 372 12.62 -26.54 -1.38
CA GLY A 372 13.35 -25.65 -2.29
C GLY A 372 12.80 -24.25 -2.56
N ILE A 373 12.97 -23.35 -1.60
CA ILE A 373 13.36 -21.95 -1.89
C ILE A 373 14.53 -21.63 -0.97
N ASP A 374 15.75 -21.74 -1.49
CA ASP A 374 16.98 -21.37 -0.79
C ASP A 374 17.05 -19.83 -0.73
N VAL A 375 16.59 -19.24 0.37
CA VAL A 375 16.85 -17.83 0.68
C VAL A 375 18.21 -17.78 1.40
N HIS A 376 19.28 -17.53 0.65
CA HIS A 376 20.62 -17.35 1.21
C HIS A 376 20.64 -16.20 2.23
N LEU A 377 20.65 -16.52 3.52
CA LEU A 377 20.74 -15.57 4.64
C LEU A 377 22.14 -15.55 5.27
N SER A 378 23.19 -15.43 4.45
CA SER A 378 24.56 -15.21 4.96
C SER A 378 24.92 -13.73 4.89
N GLN A 379 24.31 -12.89 5.75
CA GLN A 379 24.83 -11.60 6.23
C GLN A 379 23.79 -10.85 7.08
N VAL A 380 23.56 -11.32 8.32
CA VAL A 380 23.06 -10.45 9.39
C VAL A 380 23.85 -10.78 10.64
N GLN A 381 24.98 -10.09 10.82
CA GLN A 381 25.68 -10.07 12.11
C GLN A 381 24.83 -9.25 13.08
N TYR A 382 24.31 -9.93 14.10
CA TYR A 382 23.72 -9.29 15.28
C TYR A 382 24.76 -8.39 15.95
N VAL A 383 24.51 -7.08 15.97
CA VAL A 383 25.08 -6.20 17.01
C VAL A 383 24.07 -6.16 18.15
N ALA A 384 24.22 -7.10 19.08
CA ALA A 384 23.56 -7.05 20.37
C ALA A 384 24.63 -6.65 21.39
N ASP A 385 24.65 -5.37 21.77
CA ASP A 385 25.19 -4.93 23.05
C ASP A 385 24.53 -3.60 23.43
N PHE A 386 23.46 -3.72 24.23
CA PHE A 386 23.01 -2.65 25.12
C PHE A 386 22.69 -3.33 26.46
N GLN A 387 23.74 -3.57 27.25
CA GLN A 387 23.61 -3.73 28.69
C GLN A 387 23.80 -2.35 29.33
N GLY A 388 22.86 -1.98 30.19
CA GLY A 388 22.72 -0.62 30.70
C GLY A 388 23.77 -0.17 31.70
N THR A 389 23.72 1.14 31.94
CA THR A 389 23.87 1.81 33.23
C THR A 389 22.90 2.98 33.27
#